data_AF-A0A3N4K5F6-F1
#
_entry.id   AF-A0A3N4K5F6-F1
#
_cell.length_a   1.000
_cell.length_b   1.000
_cell.length_c   1.000
_cell.angle_alpha   90.00
_cell.angle_beta   90.00
_cell.angle_gamma   90.00
#
_symmetry.space_group_name_H-M   'P 1'
#
loop_
_entity.id
_entity.type
_entity.pdbx_description
1 polymer ?
#
loop_
_entity_poly.entity_id
_entity_poly.type
_entity_poly.pdbx_seq_one_letter_code
_entity_poly.pdbx_strand_id
1 'polypeptide(L)'
;MPSQLRFHGYRHNGEDICKFLEAIEDRFDDRFNDCYSGRERSTRLAAYLLNHLRGHASRFAEGLPKSVHRRWSKLSSALEEKFDVYYPSVNLYHGQYDTESEYEDDDFEEASKPHPI
;
A
#
# COMPACT_ATOMS: atom_id res chain seq x y z
N MET A 1 -22.22 -0.80 -21.27
CA MET A 1 -21.04 -0.03 -21.72
C MET A 1 -19.95 -0.20 -20.67
N PRO A 2 -18.73 -0.65 -21.00
CA PRO A 2 -17.71 -0.81 -19.97
C PRO A 2 -17.32 0.58 -19.47
N SER A 3 -17.56 0.84 -18.19
CA SER A 3 -16.98 1.97 -17.49
C SER A 3 -15.46 1.93 -17.73
N GLN A 4 -14.95 2.95 -18.43
CA GLN A 4 -13.53 3.13 -18.60
C GLN A 4 -12.96 3.33 -17.21
N LEU A 5 -12.27 2.32 -16.69
CA LEU A 5 -11.56 2.37 -15.43
C LEU A 5 -10.61 3.57 -15.50
N ARG A 6 -10.90 4.65 -14.81
CA ARG A 6 -10.14 5.91 -14.89
C ARG A 6 -10.02 6.45 -13.49
N PHE A 7 -8.82 6.93 -13.17
CA PHE A 7 -8.54 7.56 -11.88
C PHE A 7 -8.06 8.98 -12.12
N HIS A 8 -8.82 9.96 -11.63
CA HIS A 8 -8.51 11.38 -11.82
C HIS A 8 -7.66 11.96 -10.67
N GLY A 9 -7.71 11.35 -9.50
CA GLY A 9 -6.99 11.78 -8.31
C GLY A 9 -7.68 12.95 -7.59
N TYR A 10 -9.01 13.05 -7.69
CA TYR A 10 -9.77 14.10 -7.01
C TYR A 10 -10.64 13.52 -5.89
N ARG A 11 -10.41 13.99 -4.66
CA ARG A 11 -11.12 13.54 -3.46
C ARG A 11 -12.65 13.72 -3.53
N HIS A 12 -13.13 14.73 -4.26
CA HIS A 12 -14.58 15.00 -4.41
C HIS A 12 -15.30 14.00 -5.34
N ASN A 13 -14.56 13.22 -6.13
CA ASN A 13 -15.15 12.20 -7.01
C ASN A 13 -15.44 10.88 -6.29
N GLY A 14 -15.12 10.76 -5.00
CA GLY A 14 -15.24 9.50 -4.25
C GLY A 14 -14.33 8.40 -4.78
N GLU A 15 -13.26 8.76 -5.50
CA GLU A 15 -12.28 7.81 -6.04
C GLU A 15 -11.44 7.22 -4.91
N ASP A 16 -11.32 5.90 -4.91
CA ASP A 16 -10.53 5.11 -3.97
C ASP A 16 -9.35 4.51 -4.73
N ILE A 17 -8.13 4.93 -4.36
CA ILE A 17 -6.91 4.52 -5.07
C ILE A 17 -6.64 3.03 -4.91
N CYS A 18 -6.90 2.46 -3.73
CA CYS A 18 -6.65 1.05 -3.46
C CYS A 18 -7.56 0.17 -4.32
N LYS A 19 -8.87 0.46 -4.33
CA LYS A 19 -9.83 -0.25 -5.18
C LYS A 19 -9.54 -0.07 -6.67
N PHE A 20 -9.04 1.09 -7.06
CA PHE A 20 -8.65 1.33 -8.44
C PHE A 20 -7.44 0.48 -8.85
N LEU A 21 -6.43 0.36 -7.98
CA LEU A 21 -5.23 -0.44 -8.25
C LEU A 21 -5.56 -1.94 -8.32
N GLU A 22 -6.39 -2.45 -7.42
CA GLU A 22 -6.91 -3.82 -7.48
C GLU A 22 -7.63 -4.07 -8.81
N ALA A 23 -8.56 -3.18 -9.20
CA ALA A 23 -9.28 -3.31 -10.47
C ALA A 23 -8.38 -3.20 -11.72
N ILE A 24 -7.24 -2.51 -11.62
CA ILE A 24 -6.23 -2.45 -12.68
C ILE A 24 -5.53 -3.80 -12.83
N GLU A 25 -5.15 -4.42 -11.71
CA GLU A 25 -4.49 -5.73 -11.70
C GLU A 25 -5.41 -6.82 -12.23
N ASP A 26 -6.65 -6.90 -11.72
CA ASP A 26 -7.66 -7.87 -12.19
C ASP A 26 -7.92 -7.74 -13.70
N ARG A 27 -8.13 -6.51 -14.20
CA ARG A 27 -8.37 -6.28 -15.63
C ARG A 27 -7.14 -6.57 -16.50
N PHE A 28 -5.95 -6.43 -15.94
CA PHE A 28 -4.73 -6.75 -16.66
C PHE A 28 -4.60 -8.27 -16.78
N ASP A 29 -4.80 -9.00 -15.68
CA ASP A 29 -4.71 -10.46 -15.66
C ASP A 29 -5.82 -11.10 -16.51
N ASP A 30 -7.06 -10.60 -16.45
CA ASP A 30 -8.16 -11.03 -17.32
C ASP A 30 -7.84 -10.85 -18.81
N ARG A 31 -7.16 -9.74 -19.17
CA ARG A 31 -6.87 -9.40 -20.56
C ARG A 31 -5.67 -10.16 -21.10
N PHE A 32 -4.65 -10.33 -20.27
CA PHE A 32 -3.36 -10.83 -20.70
C PHE A 32 -3.08 -12.27 -20.23
N ASN A 33 -3.99 -12.92 -19.50
CA ASN A 33 -4.03 -14.35 -19.16
C ASN A 33 -2.63 -14.98 -19.00
N ASP A 34 -1.86 -14.53 -18.02
CA ASP A 34 -0.48 -14.97 -17.70
C ASP A 34 0.56 -14.89 -18.82
N CYS A 35 0.33 -14.13 -19.90
CA CYS A 35 1.28 -13.97 -21.01
C CYS A 35 2.62 -13.36 -20.60
N TYR A 36 2.69 -12.73 -19.43
CA TYR A 36 3.88 -12.05 -18.94
C TYR A 36 4.24 -12.55 -17.54
N SER A 37 5.52 -12.78 -17.31
CA SER A 37 6.04 -13.20 -16.01
C SER A 37 7.07 -12.22 -15.45
N GLY A 38 7.20 -12.21 -14.12
CA GLY A 38 8.22 -11.47 -13.39
C GLY A 38 8.36 -9.98 -13.78
N ARG A 39 9.55 -9.60 -14.24
CA ARG A 39 9.88 -8.19 -14.55
C ARG A 39 9.09 -7.65 -15.75
N GLU A 40 8.77 -8.50 -16.73
CA GLU A 40 8.01 -8.06 -17.90
C GLU A 40 6.55 -7.76 -17.52
N ARG A 41 5.92 -8.64 -16.72
CA ARG A 41 4.57 -8.39 -16.17
C ARG A 41 4.54 -7.05 -15.43
N SER A 42 5.49 -6.83 -14.52
CA SER A 42 5.58 -5.59 -13.74
C SER A 42 5.70 -4.34 -14.61
N THR A 43 6.48 -4.41 -15.70
CA THR A 43 6.66 -3.27 -16.61
C THR A 43 5.39 -3.00 -17.42
N ARG A 44 4.75 -4.06 -17.92
CA ARG A 44 3.51 -3.97 -18.71
C ARG A 44 2.33 -3.49 -17.86
N LEU A 45 2.20 -4.00 -16.65
CA LEU A 45 1.17 -3.60 -15.70
C LEU A 45 1.34 -2.12 -15.30
N ALA A 46 2.56 -1.67 -15.05
CA ALA A 46 2.84 -0.25 -14.78
C ALA A 46 2.48 0.65 -15.97
N ALA A 47 2.83 0.26 -17.21
CA ALA A 47 2.44 0.99 -18.40
C ALA A 47 0.91 1.00 -18.59
N TYR A 48 0.25 -0.12 -18.28
CA TYR A 48 -1.20 -0.24 -18.32
C TYR A 48 -1.86 0.71 -17.33
N LEU A 49 -1.39 0.76 -16.08
CA LEU A 49 -1.83 1.71 -15.07
C LEU A 49 -1.74 3.17 -15.52
N LEU A 50 -0.59 3.59 -16.06
CA LEU A 50 -0.38 4.95 -16.55
C LEU A 50 -1.44 5.35 -17.60
N ASN A 51 -1.84 4.42 -18.48
CA ASN A 51 -2.86 4.67 -19.50
C ASN A 51 -4.26 4.93 -18.92
N HIS A 52 -4.51 4.56 -17.67
CA HIS A 52 -5.79 4.75 -16.98
C HIS A 52 -5.79 5.94 -16.00
N LEU A 53 -4.64 6.58 -15.78
CA LEU A 53 -4.56 7.82 -15.00
C LEU A 53 -5.05 9.01 -15.82
N ARG A 54 -5.80 9.91 -15.18
CA ARG A 54 -6.31 11.15 -15.78
C ARG A 54 -6.12 12.31 -14.82
N GLY A 55 -6.34 13.53 -15.32
CA GLY A 55 -6.36 14.74 -14.50
C GLY A 55 -5.13 14.91 -13.61
N HIS A 56 -5.37 15.06 -12.31
CA HIS A 56 -4.32 15.29 -11.31
C HIS A 56 -3.41 14.08 -11.13
N ALA A 57 -3.95 12.86 -11.18
CA ALA A 57 -3.14 11.64 -11.08
C ALA A 57 -2.16 11.47 -12.25
N SER A 58 -2.57 11.80 -13.48
CA SER A 58 -1.68 11.79 -14.65
C SER A 58 -0.52 12.77 -14.49
N ARG A 59 -0.82 14.01 -14.08
CA ARG A 59 0.21 15.05 -13.87
C ARG A 59 1.19 14.68 -12.76
N PHE A 60 0.70 14.06 -11.68
CA PHE A 60 1.57 13.55 -10.63
C PHE A 60 2.50 12.46 -11.17
N ALA A 61 1.95 11.49 -11.91
CA ALA A 61 2.75 10.41 -12.48
C ALA A 61 3.80 10.92 -13.47
N GLU A 62 3.50 11.92 -14.29
CA GLU A 62 4.46 12.55 -15.22
C GLU A 62 5.68 13.16 -14.50
N GLY A 63 5.51 13.62 -13.25
CA GLY A 63 6.60 14.15 -12.43
C GLY A 63 7.51 13.08 -11.81
N LEU A 64 7.15 11.79 -11.89
CA LEU A 64 7.93 10.71 -11.29
C LEU A 64 9.11 10.30 -12.18
N PRO A 65 10.22 9.82 -11.59
CA PRO A 65 11.35 9.28 -12.36
C PRO A 65 10.93 8.11 -13.26
N LYS A 66 11.53 8.00 -14.46
CA LYS A 66 11.29 6.88 -15.39
C LYS A 66 11.54 5.50 -14.79
N SER A 67 12.39 5.39 -13.77
CA SER A 67 12.66 4.14 -13.05
C SER A 67 11.46 3.67 -12.21
N VAL A 68 10.57 4.58 -11.82
CA VAL A 68 9.30 4.31 -11.13
C VAL A 68 8.26 3.79 -12.13
N HIS A 69 8.14 4.42 -13.30
CA HIS A 69 7.18 4.02 -14.35
C HIS A 69 7.36 2.60 -14.87
N ARG A 70 8.54 1.99 -14.69
CA ARG A 70 8.86 0.64 -15.17
C ARG A 70 8.60 -0.45 -14.14
N ARG A 71 8.17 -0.09 -12.93
CA ARG A 71 7.94 -1.04 -11.84
C ARG A 71 6.59 -0.80 -11.21
N TRP A 72 5.70 -1.77 -11.35
CA TRP A 72 4.38 -1.77 -10.74
C TRP A 72 4.44 -1.34 -9.27
N SER A 73 5.20 -2.07 -8.44
CA SER A 73 5.28 -1.80 -7.00
C SER A 73 5.74 -0.39 -6.65
N LYS A 74 6.64 0.21 -7.44
CA LYS A 74 7.07 1.59 -7.19
C LYS A 74 6.00 2.60 -7.59
N LEU A 75 5.32 2.35 -8.70
CA LEU A 75 4.31 3.26 -9.22
C LEU A 75 3.02 3.19 -8.40
N SER A 76 2.57 1.99 -8.02
CA SER A 76 1.37 1.79 -7.19
C SER A 76 1.57 2.42 -5.82
N SER A 77 2.68 2.15 -5.13
CA SER A 77 2.95 2.74 -3.81
C SER A 77 3.07 4.27 -3.85
N ALA A 78 3.67 4.85 -4.90
CA ALA A 78 3.73 6.30 -5.03
C ALA A 78 2.35 6.94 -5.24
N LEU A 79 1.42 6.25 -5.91
CA LEU A 79 0.05 6.71 -6.09
C LEU A 79 -0.76 6.53 -4.80
N GLU A 80 -0.61 5.41 -4.11
CA GLU A 80 -1.21 5.18 -2.79
C GLU A 80 -0.76 6.25 -1.81
N GLU A 81 0.55 6.45 -1.62
CA GLU A 81 1.08 7.48 -0.71
C GLU A 81 0.52 8.89 -1.02
N LYS A 82 0.30 9.20 -2.30
CA LYS A 82 -0.17 10.52 -2.71
C LYS A 82 -1.69 10.71 -2.59
N PHE A 83 -2.46 9.66 -2.86
CA PHE A 83 -3.90 9.73 -3.06
C PHE A 83 -4.72 8.93 -2.05
N ASP A 84 -4.07 8.08 -1.26
CA ASP A 84 -4.69 7.38 -0.16
C ASP A 84 -4.89 8.37 0.99
N VAL A 85 -6.14 8.80 1.10
CA VAL A 85 -6.59 9.72 2.14
C VAL A 85 -6.76 8.98 3.48
N TYR A 86 -6.76 7.65 3.49
CA TYR A 86 -7.02 6.83 4.68
C TYR A 86 -5.81 6.59 5.58
N TYR A 87 -4.59 6.96 5.15
CA TYR A 87 -3.46 7.04 6.06
C TYR A 87 -3.44 8.43 6.74
N PRO A 88 -3.94 8.59 7.98
CA PRO A 88 -3.37 9.64 8.82
C PRO A 88 -1.87 9.34 8.87
N SER A 89 -1.06 10.36 8.63
CA SER A 89 0.40 10.26 8.73
C SER A 89 0.77 9.79 10.14
N VAL A 90 0.80 8.47 10.35
CA VAL A 90 1.41 7.88 11.52
C VAL A 90 2.88 8.19 11.37
N ASN A 91 3.30 9.25 12.08
CA ASN A 91 4.68 9.53 12.41
C ASN A 91 5.28 8.23 12.99
N LEU A 92 5.83 7.39 12.12
CA LEU A 92 6.60 6.24 12.52
C LEU A 92 7.91 6.77 13.12
N TYR A 93 8.00 6.63 14.44
CA TYR A 93 9.22 6.45 15.23
C TYR A 93 10.29 7.55 15.12
N HIS A 94 10.21 8.54 16.02
CA HIS A 94 11.43 9.16 16.54
C HIS A 94 12.07 8.16 17.50
N GLY A 95 13.00 7.37 16.97
CA GLY A 95 13.83 6.47 17.77
C GLY A 95 14.65 7.28 18.76
N GLN A 96 14.22 7.31 20.01
CA GLN A 96 15.12 7.48 21.14
C GLN A 96 15.02 6.18 21.95
N TYR A 97 15.93 5.26 21.64
CA TYR A 97 16.34 4.28 22.63
C TYR A 97 17.00 5.06 23.75
N ASP A 98 16.31 5.16 24.87
CA ASP A 98 16.89 5.24 26.21
C ASP A 98 15.69 5.20 27.15
N THR A 99 15.51 4.08 27.86
CA THR A 99 15.44 4.02 29.34
C THR A 99 15.11 2.58 29.71
N GLU A 100 15.99 2.03 30.53
CA GLU A 100 15.90 0.73 31.17
C GLU A 100 14.58 0.61 31.96
N SER A 101 13.98 -0.58 31.95
CA SER A 101 12.89 -0.90 32.87
C SER A 101 12.96 -2.40 33.13
N GLU A 102 13.45 -2.70 34.32
CA GLU A 102 13.63 -4.02 34.91
C GLU A 102 12.33 -4.83 34.88
N TYR A 103 12.48 -6.14 34.73
CA TYR A 103 11.39 -7.10 34.92
C TYR A 103 11.04 -7.11 36.42
N GLU A 104 9.91 -6.50 36.79
CA GLU A 104 9.21 -6.83 38.02
C GLU A 104 8.19 -7.93 37.69
N ASP A 105 8.59 -9.18 37.89
CA ASP A 105 7.68 -10.33 37.99
C ASP A 105 7.18 -10.40 39.44
N ASP A 106 6.03 -9.81 39.71
CA ASP A 106 5.19 -10.00 40.90
C ASP A 106 3.74 -10.06 40.40
N ASP A 107 2.86 -10.97 40.75
CA ASP A 107 2.78 -12.05 41.73
C ASP A 107 1.52 -12.86 41.34
N PHE A 108 1.29 -13.97 42.04
CA PHE A 108 -0.03 -14.49 42.41
C PHE A 108 -0.61 -15.65 41.60
N GLU A 109 -0.35 -16.88 42.05
CA GLU A 109 -1.34 -17.97 42.02
C GLU A 109 -1.15 -18.90 43.25
N GLU A 110 -2.07 -18.72 44.20
CA GLU A 110 -2.83 -19.77 44.89
C GLU A 110 -2.14 -20.81 45.81
N ALA A 111 -2.19 -20.48 47.10
CA ALA A 111 -2.43 -21.32 48.28
C ALA A 111 -2.31 -22.86 48.18
N SER A 112 -1.38 -23.43 48.96
CA SER A 112 -1.65 -24.63 49.79
C SER A 112 -0.59 -24.84 50.88
N LYS A 113 -1.00 -24.66 52.13
CA LYS A 113 -0.38 -25.16 53.38
C LYS A 113 -0.64 -26.69 53.50
N PRO A 114 0.02 -27.50 54.36
CA PRO A 114 0.65 -27.12 55.65
C PRO A 114 2.00 -27.79 56.03
N HIS A 115 2.63 -27.27 57.09
CA HIS A 115 3.69 -27.89 57.93
C HIS A 115 3.12 -29.11 58.71
N PRO A 116 3.87 -29.95 59.50
CA PRO A 116 5.28 -29.92 59.96
C PRO A 116 6.01 -31.30 59.78
N ILE A 117 7.24 -31.53 60.23
CA ILE A 117 7.73 -31.93 61.57
C ILE A 117 9.18 -31.46 61.73
#